data_AF-A0A3D1WZS6-F1
#
_entry.id   AF-A0A3D1WZS6-F1
#
_cell.length_a   1.000
_cell.length_b   1.000
_cell.length_c   1.000
_cell.angle_alpha   90.00
_cell.angle_beta   90.00
_cell.angle_gamma   90.00
#
_symmetry.space_group_name_H-M   'P 1'
#
loop_
_entity.id
_entity.type
_entity.pdbx_description
1 polymer ?
#
loop_
_entity_poly.entity_id
_entity_poly.type
_entity_poly.pdbx_seq_one_letter_code
_entity_poly.pdbx_strand_id
1 'polypeptide(L)'
;MFHMLMLLVAIFTTLLCFLSAVACLRFIVSRQGWFWVLPLVISLTFLYISINPLYQIATGMVSGTYRVEISPDRNVREIVPLVIVLLWYTMIITFRYALKMVVPDNKHLIDTMKNLKESEYMQRIELRKFHKASRRQRRRMIKIKREHAGTRYPQKWVALFDENN
;
A
#
# COMPACT_ATOMS: atom_id res chain seq x y z
N MET A 1 -40.27 20.69 -12.85
CA MET A 1 -39.91 19.73 -11.77
C MET A 1 -39.31 18.44 -12.32
N PHE A 2 -39.95 17.76 -13.28
CA PHE A 2 -39.45 16.51 -13.87
C PHE A 2 -38.04 16.62 -14.49
N HIS A 3 -37.73 17.70 -15.19
CA HIS A 3 -36.41 17.88 -15.82
C HIS A 3 -35.26 17.94 -14.80
N MET A 4 -35.46 18.66 -13.68
CA MET A 4 -34.47 18.67 -12.59
C MET A 4 -34.32 17.29 -11.93
N LEU A 5 -35.41 16.55 -11.74
CA LEU A 5 -35.36 15.20 -11.16
C LEU A 5 -34.62 14.23 -12.08
N MET A 6 -34.88 14.28 -13.40
CA MET A 6 -34.18 13.46 -14.39
C MET A 6 -32.69 13.79 -14.45
N LEU A 7 -32.34 15.08 -14.44
CA LEU A 7 -30.95 15.53 -14.42
C LEU A 7 -30.24 15.09 -13.14
N LEU A 8 -30.92 15.15 -11.98
CA LEU A 8 -30.40 14.68 -10.71
C LEU A 8 -30.13 13.16 -10.77
N VAL A 9 -31.08 12.36 -11.27
CA VAL A 9 -30.90 10.92 -11.44
C VAL A 9 -29.76 10.60 -12.43
N ALA A 10 -29.64 11.34 -13.54
CA ALA A 10 -28.55 11.21 -14.51
C ALA A 10 -27.17 11.50 -13.88
N ILE A 11 -27.08 12.55 -13.08
CA ILE A 11 -25.85 12.92 -12.39
C ILE A 11 -25.50 11.86 -11.34
N PHE A 12 -26.45 11.41 -10.52
CA PHE A 12 -26.16 10.41 -9.50
C PHE A 12 -25.79 9.05 -10.10
N THR A 13 -26.44 8.63 -11.19
CA THR A 13 -26.09 7.38 -11.89
C THR A 13 -24.67 7.45 -12.46
N THR A 14 -24.35 8.51 -13.21
CA THR A 14 -23.01 8.69 -13.79
C THR A 14 -21.93 8.85 -12.71
N LEU A 15 -22.22 9.56 -11.62
CA LEU A 15 -21.33 9.70 -10.47
C LEU A 15 -21.05 8.35 -9.80
N LEU A 16 -22.07 7.52 -9.57
CA LEU A 16 -21.90 6.19 -8.98
C LEU A 16 -21.11 5.26 -9.91
N CYS A 17 -21.37 5.29 -11.22
CA CYS A 17 -20.56 4.58 -12.20
C CYS A 17 -19.10 5.04 -12.16
N PHE A 18 -18.85 6.35 -12.08
CA PHE A 18 -17.50 6.90 -11.98
C PHE A 18 -16.79 6.45 -10.69
N LEU A 19 -17.46 6.57 -9.55
CA LEU A 19 -16.93 6.10 -8.26
C LEU A 19 -16.62 4.61 -8.28
N SER A 20 -17.48 3.80 -8.91
CA SER A 20 -17.26 2.35 -9.06
C SER A 20 -15.99 2.06 -9.88
N ALA A 21 -15.80 2.74 -11.01
CA ALA A 21 -14.63 2.57 -11.87
C ALA A 21 -13.34 3.02 -11.18
N VAL A 22 -13.35 4.18 -10.51
CA VAL A 22 -12.19 4.70 -9.76
C VAL A 22 -11.84 3.77 -8.59
N ALA A 23 -12.83 3.25 -7.88
CA ALA A 23 -12.61 2.28 -6.81
C ALA A 23 -11.91 1.02 -7.35
N CYS A 24 -12.40 0.45 -8.45
CA CYS A 24 -11.77 -0.72 -9.08
C CYS A 24 -10.35 -0.41 -9.59
N LEU A 25 -10.12 0.78 -10.16
CA LEU A 25 -8.82 1.19 -10.69
C LEU A 25 -7.76 1.30 -9.59
N ARG A 26 -8.13 1.81 -8.41
CA ARG A 26 -7.23 1.83 -7.24
C ARG A 26 -6.74 0.43 -6.85
N PHE A 27 -7.59 -0.59 -6.98
CA PHE A 27 -7.26 -1.95 -6.57
C PHE A 27 -6.59 -2.79 -7.65
N ILE A 28 -6.54 -2.33 -8.91
CA ILE A 28 -5.87 -3.06 -9.99
C ILE A 28 -4.36 -3.18 -9.77
N VAL A 29 -3.74 -2.21 -9.08
CA VAL A 29 -2.31 -2.21 -8.71
C VAL A 29 -2.05 -2.97 -7.40
N SER A 30 -3.09 -3.46 -6.72
CA SER A 30 -2.95 -4.24 -5.50
C SER A 30 -2.53 -5.69 -5.80
N ARG A 31 -2.09 -6.43 -4.78
CA ARG A 31 -1.85 -7.89 -4.85
C ARG A 31 -3.07 -8.68 -5.37
N GLN A 32 -4.26 -8.11 -5.18
CA GLN A 32 -5.54 -8.70 -5.60
C GLN A 32 -6.00 -8.21 -6.98
N GLY A 33 -5.15 -7.46 -7.70
CA GLY A 33 -5.52 -6.71 -8.91
C GLY A 33 -6.20 -7.54 -10.01
N TRP A 34 -5.80 -8.81 -10.15
CA TRP A 34 -6.42 -9.75 -11.09
C TRP A 34 -7.93 -9.92 -10.87
N PHE A 35 -8.39 -9.96 -9.61
CA PHE A 35 -9.82 -10.06 -9.28
C PHE A 35 -10.59 -8.76 -9.58
N TRP A 36 -9.88 -7.65 -9.73
CA TRP A 36 -10.46 -6.33 -9.98
C TRP A 36 -10.58 -5.98 -11.46
N VAL A 37 -9.93 -6.75 -12.36
CA VAL A 37 -10.00 -6.53 -13.81
C VAL A 37 -11.43 -6.67 -14.33
N LEU A 38 -12.13 -7.74 -13.96
CA LEU A 38 -13.50 -7.99 -14.44
C LEU A 38 -14.51 -6.95 -13.91
N PRO A 39 -14.55 -6.64 -12.59
CA PRO A 39 -15.38 -5.54 -12.09
C PRO A 39 -15.05 -4.19 -12.71
N LEU A 40 -13.78 -3.92 -13.04
CA LEU A 40 -13.36 -2.69 -13.71
C LEU A 40 -13.92 -2.59 -15.13
N VAL A 41 -13.82 -3.65 -15.93
CA VAL A 41 -14.36 -3.66 -17.31
C VAL A 41 -15.88 -3.44 -17.30
N ILE A 42 -16.60 -4.09 -16.38
CA ILE A 42 -18.05 -3.90 -16.24
C ILE A 42 -18.36 -2.46 -15.82
N SER A 43 -17.64 -1.92 -14.84
CA SER A 43 -17.85 -0.54 -14.35
C SER A 43 -17.55 0.51 -15.42
N LEU A 44 -16.52 0.31 -16.25
CA LEU A 44 -16.22 1.17 -17.39
C LEU A 44 -17.31 1.09 -18.46
N THR A 45 -17.86 -0.10 -18.69
CA THR A 45 -18.97 -0.29 -19.64
C THR A 45 -20.23 0.44 -19.16
N PHE A 46 -20.56 0.34 -17.87
CA PHE A 46 -21.68 1.10 -17.28
C PHE A 46 -21.43 2.61 -17.31
N LEU A 47 -20.20 3.06 -17.06
CA LEU A 47 -19.85 4.47 -17.17
C LEU A 47 -20.06 4.98 -18.60
N TYR A 48 -19.57 4.25 -19.60
CA TYR A 48 -19.73 4.59 -21.01
C TYR A 48 -21.21 4.72 -21.41
N ILE A 49 -22.04 3.74 -21.04
CA ILE A 49 -23.48 3.75 -21.33
C ILE A 49 -24.18 4.93 -20.60
N SER A 50 -23.74 5.27 -19.38
CA SER A 50 -24.35 6.34 -18.59
C SER A 50 -24.07 7.77 -19.09
N ILE A 51 -23.02 7.98 -19.89
CA ILE A 51 -22.65 9.32 -20.40
C ILE A 51 -23.66 9.83 -21.43
N ASN A 52 -24.15 8.97 -22.32
CA ASN A 52 -25.08 9.35 -23.38
C ASN A 52 -26.39 9.99 -22.85
N PRO A 53 -27.13 9.36 -21.90
CA PRO A 53 -28.34 9.98 -21.34
C PRO A 53 -28.05 11.27 -20.57
N LEU A 54 -26.92 11.38 -19.87
CA LEU A 54 -26.52 12.63 -19.21
C LEU A 54 -26.32 13.77 -20.22
N TYR A 55 -25.60 13.50 -21.32
CA TYR A 55 -25.35 14.49 -22.37
C TYR A 55 -26.64 14.96 -23.02
N GLN A 56 -27.54 14.03 -23.36
CA GLN A 56 -28.84 14.33 -23.97
C GLN A 56 -29.74 15.21 -23.09
N ILE A 57 -29.74 14.98 -21.78
CA ILE A 57 -30.52 15.78 -20.81
C ILE A 57 -29.87 17.14 -20.58
N ALA A 58 -28.53 17.19 -20.47
CA ALA A 58 -27.79 18.44 -20.24
C ALA A 58 -27.87 19.41 -21.43
N THR A 59 -27.91 18.87 -22.66
CA THR A 59 -28.01 19.67 -23.90
C THR A 59 -29.44 20.04 -24.28
N GLY A 60 -30.45 19.59 -23.52
CA GLY A 60 -31.85 19.87 -23.81
C GLY A 60 -32.38 19.20 -25.07
N MET A 61 -31.63 18.26 -25.67
CA MET A 61 -32.06 17.53 -26.87
C MET A 61 -33.23 16.57 -26.61
N VAL A 62 -33.56 16.31 -25.34
CA VAL A 62 -34.65 15.43 -24.93
C VAL A 62 -35.62 16.18 -24.02
N SER A 63 -36.85 16.38 -24.50
CA SER A 63 -37.96 17.01 -23.79
C SER A 63 -38.90 16.00 -23.09
N GLY A 64 -38.47 14.73 -22.96
CA GLY A 64 -39.26 13.61 -22.43
C GLY A 64 -38.59 12.82 -21.30
N THR A 65 -39.20 11.69 -20.94
CA THR A 65 -38.81 10.78 -19.83
C THR A 65 -37.39 10.22 -19.95
N TYR A 66 -36.69 10.06 -18.82
CA TYR A 66 -35.35 9.48 -18.72
C TYR A 66 -35.35 8.03 -19.23
N ARG A 67 -34.78 7.81 -20.42
CA ARG A 67 -34.66 6.49 -21.03
C ARG A 67 -33.19 6.20 -21.26
N VAL A 68 -32.72 5.11 -20.65
CA VAL A 68 -31.43 4.52 -20.98
C VAL A 68 -31.71 3.42 -21.98
N GLU A 69 -31.28 3.61 -23.22
CA GLU A 69 -31.35 2.59 -24.26
C GLU A 69 -30.27 1.55 -24.00
N ILE A 70 -30.68 0.40 -23.46
CA ILE A 70 -29.77 -0.74 -23.20
C ILE A 70 -29.74 -1.67 -24.44
N SER A 71 -30.81 -1.67 -25.24
CA SER A 71 -30.91 -2.35 -26.54
C SER A 71 -32.03 -1.69 -27.37
N PRO A 72 -32.07 -1.85 -28.71
CA PRO A 72 -33.05 -1.22 -29.59
C PRO A 72 -34.52 -1.45 -29.17
N ASP A 73 -34.81 -2.56 -28.49
CA ASP A 73 -36.18 -2.97 -28.11
C ASP A 73 -36.48 -2.89 -26.60
N ARG A 74 -35.52 -2.49 -25.76
CA ARG A 74 -35.71 -2.44 -24.29
C ARG A 74 -35.35 -1.08 -23.71
N ASN A 75 -36.42 -0.33 -23.44
CA ASN A 75 -36.36 0.93 -22.70
C ASN A 75 -36.64 0.68 -21.22
N VAL A 76 -35.68 1.03 -20.36
CA VAL A 76 -35.80 0.90 -18.90
C VAL A 76 -36.16 2.25 -18.30
N ARG A 77 -37.25 2.31 -17.52
CA ARG A 77 -37.79 3.54 -16.93
C ARG A 77 -36.88 4.13 -15.85
N GLU A 78 -36.58 5.42 -16.01
CA GLU A 78 -36.11 6.45 -15.07
C GLU A 78 -35.29 6.01 -13.84
N ILE A 79 -35.89 5.29 -12.89
CA ILE A 79 -35.27 4.94 -11.59
C ILE A 79 -34.49 3.63 -11.62
N VAL A 80 -34.84 2.71 -12.53
CA VAL A 80 -34.26 1.37 -12.55
C VAL A 80 -32.74 1.38 -12.83
N PRO A 81 -32.20 2.24 -13.74
CA PRO A 81 -30.74 2.32 -13.93
C PRO A 81 -30.01 2.76 -12.66
N LEU A 82 -30.60 3.69 -11.88
CA LEU A 82 -30.05 4.11 -10.60
C LEU A 82 -30.00 2.97 -9.59
N VAL A 83 -31.08 2.18 -9.48
CA VAL A 83 -31.13 1.04 -8.58
C VAL A 83 -30.11 -0.02 -8.96
N ILE A 84 -29.97 -0.32 -10.26
CA ILE A 84 -28.98 -1.29 -10.76
C ILE A 84 -27.56 -0.84 -10.42
N VAL A 85 -27.21 0.42 -10.71
CA VAL A 85 -25.88 0.95 -10.42
C VAL A 85 -25.61 1.02 -8.91
N LEU A 86 -26.63 1.32 -8.11
CA LEU A 86 -26.50 1.32 -6.66
C LEU A 86 -26.22 -0.10 -6.11
N LEU A 87 -26.94 -1.11 -6.60
CA LEU A 87 -26.68 -2.51 -6.26
C LEU A 87 -25.30 -2.99 -6.74
N TRP A 88 -24.87 -2.55 -7.93
CA TRP A 88 -23.54 -2.84 -8.44
C TRP A 88 -22.44 -2.24 -7.56
N TYR A 89 -22.62 -0.98 -7.14
CA TYR A 89 -21.68 -0.29 -6.28
C TYR A 89 -21.59 -0.94 -4.89
N THR A 90 -22.72 -1.35 -4.30
CA THR A 90 -22.71 -2.08 -3.03
C THR A 90 -22.04 -3.45 -3.18
N MET A 91 -22.24 -4.14 -4.30
CA MET A 91 -21.55 -5.40 -4.61
C MET A 91 -20.02 -5.22 -4.71
N ILE A 92 -19.54 -4.13 -5.31
CA ILE A 92 -18.10 -3.80 -5.34
C ILE A 92 -17.54 -3.62 -3.92
N ILE A 93 -18.28 -2.94 -3.05
CA ILE A 93 -17.87 -2.74 -1.66
C ILE A 93 -17.83 -4.06 -0.90
N THR A 94 -18.87 -4.90 -1.00
CA THR A 94 -18.89 -6.20 -0.31
C THR A 94 -17.81 -7.13 -0.84
N PHE A 95 -17.58 -7.16 -2.16
CA PHE A 95 -16.50 -7.91 -2.78
C PHE A 95 -15.13 -7.50 -2.26
N ARG A 96 -14.89 -6.20 -2.04
CA ARG A 96 -13.66 -5.71 -1.40
C ARG A 96 -13.46 -6.32 -0.01
N TYR A 97 -14.50 -6.33 0.80
CA TYR A 97 -14.41 -6.88 2.15
C TYR A 97 -14.19 -8.39 2.12
N ALA A 98 -14.85 -9.10 1.21
CA ALA A 98 -14.67 -10.53 1.01
C ALA A 98 -13.22 -10.86 0.59
N LEU A 99 -12.65 -10.16 -0.39
CA LEU A 99 -11.27 -10.37 -0.83
C LEU A 99 -10.26 -10.06 0.28
N LYS A 100 -10.54 -9.07 1.13
CA LYS A 100 -9.69 -8.78 2.29
C LYS A 100 -9.69 -9.92 3.32
N MET A 101 -10.79 -10.66 3.45
CA MET A 101 -10.87 -11.83 4.35
C MET A 101 -10.24 -13.08 3.74
N VAL A 102 -10.42 -13.29 2.43
CA VAL A 102 -10.07 -14.54 1.75
C VAL A 102 -8.61 -14.59 1.30
N VAL A 103 -8.00 -13.46 0.93
CA VAL A 103 -6.61 -13.42 0.46
C VAL A 103 -5.70 -13.22 1.68
N PRO A 104 -5.05 -14.28 2.22
CA PRO A 104 -4.17 -14.13 3.35
C PRO A 104 -2.95 -13.30 2.96
N ASP A 105 -2.55 -12.40 3.85
CA ASP A 105 -1.24 -11.80 3.74
C ASP A 105 -0.17 -12.90 3.82
N ASN A 106 0.84 -12.82 2.96
CA ASN A 106 1.98 -13.72 3.03
C ASN A 106 2.77 -13.44 4.32
N LYS A 107 2.31 -14.02 5.43
CA LYS A 107 2.87 -13.84 6.78
C LYS A 107 4.35 -14.15 6.80
N HIS A 108 4.76 -15.22 6.12
CA HIS A 108 6.17 -15.59 5.99
C HIS A 108 7.02 -14.45 5.40
N LEU A 109 6.54 -13.78 4.34
CA LEU A 109 7.27 -12.66 3.73
C LEU A 109 7.32 -11.42 4.63
N ILE A 110 6.24 -11.16 5.36
CA ILE A 110 6.17 -10.05 6.34
C ILE A 110 7.11 -10.31 7.52
N ASP A 111 7.06 -11.52 8.07
CA ASP A 111 7.85 -11.94 9.22
C ASP A 111 9.34 -12.00 8.85
N THR A 112 9.70 -12.49 7.67
CA THR A 112 11.09 -12.46 7.18
C THR A 112 11.60 -11.05 6.98
N MET A 113 10.81 -10.13 6.40
CA MET A 113 11.19 -8.71 6.31
C MET A 113 11.38 -8.07 7.68
N LYS A 114 10.51 -8.38 8.64
CA LYS A 114 10.60 -7.87 10.01
C LYS A 114 11.86 -8.40 10.70
N ASN A 115 12.09 -9.71 10.64
CA ASN A 115 13.25 -10.37 11.23
C ASN A 115 14.55 -9.85 10.62
N LEU A 116 14.59 -9.61 9.31
CA LEU A 116 15.77 -9.06 8.64
C LEU A 116 16.09 -7.65 9.16
N LYS A 117 15.10 -6.76 9.29
CA LYS A 117 15.29 -5.43 9.89
C LYS A 117 15.75 -5.49 11.35
N GLU A 118 15.19 -6.40 12.14
CA GLU A 118 15.62 -6.60 13.53
C GLU A 118 17.07 -7.11 13.59
N SER A 119 17.45 -8.03 12.69
CA SER A 119 18.82 -8.55 12.60
C SER A 119 19.84 -7.47 12.23
N GLU A 120 19.55 -6.61 11.24
CA GLU A 120 20.40 -5.48 10.86
C GLU A 120 20.56 -4.46 11.98
N TYR A 121 19.50 -4.25 12.76
CA TYR A 121 19.54 -3.38 13.93
C TYR A 121 20.45 -3.95 15.01
N MET A 122 20.31 -5.24 15.33
CA MET A 122 21.17 -5.92 16.30
C MET A 122 22.64 -5.93 15.85
N GLN A 123 22.90 -6.23 14.58
CA GLN A 123 24.23 -6.20 14.00
C GLN A 123 24.88 -4.81 14.16
N ARG A 124 24.14 -3.72 13.92
CA ARG A 124 24.64 -2.35 14.14
C ARG A 124 24.99 -2.07 15.60
N ILE A 125 24.21 -2.59 16.55
CA ILE A 125 24.50 -2.46 17.98
C ILE A 125 25.76 -3.25 18.34
N GLU A 126 25.88 -4.48 17.86
CA GLU A 126 27.02 -5.35 18.12
C GLU A 126 28.32 -4.77 17.54
N LEU A 127 28.28 -4.26 16.31
CA LEU A 127 29.41 -3.55 15.70
C LEU A 127 29.87 -2.37 16.55
N ARG A 128 28.95 -1.57 17.09
CA ARG A 128 29.30 -0.45 17.99
C ARG A 128 29.98 -0.96 19.27
N LYS A 129 29.47 -2.03 19.88
CA LYS A 129 30.08 -2.65 21.07
C LYS A 129 31.47 -3.19 20.75
N PHE A 130 31.63 -3.90 19.64
CA PHE A 130 32.90 -4.45 19.17
C PHE A 130 33.93 -3.35 18.92
N HIS A 131 33.57 -2.28 18.19
CA HIS A 131 34.49 -1.16 17.97
C HIS A 131 34.90 -0.47 19.28
N LYS A 132 33.98 -0.32 20.24
CA LYS A 132 34.31 0.24 21.56
C LYS A 132 35.29 -0.66 22.33
N ALA A 133 35.08 -1.97 22.31
CA ALA A 133 35.97 -2.96 22.94
C ALA A 133 37.35 -2.98 22.26
N SER A 134 37.40 -3.03 20.93
CA SER A 134 38.62 -3.00 20.13
C SER A 134 39.44 -1.73 20.39
N ARG A 135 38.80 -0.54 20.46
CA ARG A 135 39.46 0.71 20.85
C ARG A 135 40.06 0.65 22.26
N ARG A 136 39.34 0.08 23.23
CA ARG A 136 39.86 -0.10 24.60
C ARG A 136 41.06 -1.03 24.63
N GLN A 137 41.00 -2.16 23.92
CA GLN A 137 42.09 -3.12 23.83
C GLN A 137 43.33 -2.49 23.16
N ARG A 138 43.15 -1.75 22.06
CA ARG A 138 44.24 -1.02 21.39
C ARG A 138 44.89 0.00 22.33
N ARG A 139 44.10 0.76 23.10
CA ARG A 139 44.63 1.71 24.11
C ARG A 139 45.44 0.99 25.20
N ARG A 140 44.93 -0.14 25.73
CA ARG A 140 45.66 -0.97 26.70
C ARG A 140 46.99 -1.46 26.14
N MET A 141 47.01 -1.99 24.92
CA MET A 141 48.23 -2.45 24.26
C MET A 141 49.25 -1.31 24.06
N ILE A 142 48.80 -0.11 23.68
CA ILE A 142 49.68 1.06 23.56
C ILE A 142 50.25 1.45 24.93
N LYS A 143 49.44 1.42 26.00
CA LYS A 143 49.91 1.71 27.36
C LYS A 143 50.98 0.72 27.82
N ILE A 144 50.73 -0.58 27.65
CA ILE A 144 51.69 -1.66 27.97
C ILE A 144 53.00 -1.44 27.21
N LYS A 145 52.94 -1.18 25.90
CA LYS A 145 54.13 -0.90 25.09
C LYS A 145 54.91 0.33 25.57
N ARG A 146 54.23 1.41 26.01
CA ARG A 146 54.88 2.60 26.58
C ARG A 146 55.53 2.32 27.92
N GLU A 147 54.87 1.57 28.80
CA GLU A 147 55.44 1.13 30.08
C GLU A 147 56.71 0.27 29.84
N HIS A 148 56.69 -0.61 28.85
CA HIS A 148 57.86 -1.42 28.47
C HIS A 148 58.97 -0.62 27.75
N ALA A 149 58.64 0.49 27.08
CA ALA A 149 59.63 1.36 26.44
C ALA A 149 60.23 2.41 27.40
N GLY A 150 59.55 2.73 28.50
CA GLY A 150 60.02 3.64 29.54
C GLY A 150 60.98 3.02 30.55
N THR A 151 61.09 1.69 30.58
CA THR A 151 62.14 0.99 31.32
C THR A 151 63.42 1.02 30.50
N ARG A 152 64.41 1.80 30.94
CA ARG A 152 65.75 1.91 30.32
C ARG A 152 66.53 0.58 30.31
N TYR A 153 66.01 -0.44 31.02
CA TYR A 153 66.63 -1.74 31.19
C TYR A 153 65.66 -2.87 30.78
N PRO A 154 66.16 -3.97 30.19
CA PRO A 154 65.35 -5.15 29.90
C PRO A 154 64.75 -5.71 31.19
N GLN A 155 63.50 -6.20 31.17
CA GLN A 155 62.83 -6.77 32.36
C GLN A 155 63.65 -7.84 33.10
N LYS A 156 64.48 -8.62 32.39
CA LYS A 156 65.40 -9.59 32.98
C LYS A 156 66.40 -8.95 33.96
N TRP A 157 66.84 -7.71 33.68
CA TRP A 157 67.79 -6.99 34.52
C TRP A 157 67.14 -6.36 35.75
N VAL A 158 65.87 -5.95 35.63
CA VAL A 158 65.09 -5.47 36.78
C VAL A 158 64.81 -6.62 37.76
N ALA A 159 64.42 -7.79 37.23
CA ALA A 159 64.19 -8.99 38.04
C ALA A 159 65.44 -9.46 38.80
N LEU A 160 66.63 -9.41 38.16
CA LEU A 160 67.90 -9.75 38.80
C LEU A 160 68.34 -8.77 39.90
N PHE A 161 67.82 -7.54 39.89
CA PHE A 161 68.12 -6.53 40.91
C PHE A 161 67.22 -6.67 42.13
N ASP A 162 65.94 -7.06 41.93
CA ASP A 162 64.99 -7.32 43.03
C ASP A 162 65.29 -8.64 43.76
N GLU A 163 65.92 -9.64 43.12
CA GLU A 163 66.30 -10.90 43.79
C GLU A 163 67.57 -10.80 44.67
N ASN A 164 68.38 -9.75 44.49
CA ASN A 164 69.67 -9.59 45.19
C ASN A 164 69.67 -8.48 46.26
N ASN A 165 68.49 -7.98 46.65
CA ASN A 165 68.28 -7.03 47.75
C ASN A 165 67.44 -7.70 48.85
#